data_AF-A0A535PE48-F1
#
_entry.id   AF-A0A535PE48-F1
#
_cell.length_a   1.000
_cell.length_b   1.000
_cell.length_c   1.000
_cell.angle_alpha   90.00
_cell.angle_beta   90.00
_cell.angle_gamma   90.00
#
_symmetry.space_group_name_H-M   'P 1'
#
loop_
_entity.id
_entity.type
_entity.pdbx_description
1 polymer ?
#
loop_
_entity_poly.entity_id
_entity_poly.type
_entity_poly.pdbx_seq_one_letter_code
_entity_poly.pdbx_strand_id
1 'polypeptide(L)'
;MPPACSCSPGLRLPLLDCSPTSRSRSPTTGARSWASTRSSSRSARSRGASSAELRRRSAGSTGFSSRRSSCSFSRSSRSTGFGRSSTSCHRRRTSCQATERSRHLRATEPGSGQPGLRERRPGLRRTPARPLGGPCRLVSSSGWGRTRSREGIVSRVAIVTDSAADLTPEAAKEAGITVVALEVSFGDDHYKAGLDLSTEEFWRRMTAPDAPFPKTAAASAGDFQAVFERCLSDGAEAIVCVDVAGTLSGTIKAATIARDALPDREIHVVDSGSASMGEGLLAQVGAEMAARGASATSIVETLNRRKADLNVFFALDTLEYLKRGGRISGAQAAVGSLLSMKPIITIKDGAVESVDRVRTRSKARQRAIELLTERPVERLVILHTMSEGVEEFRNELLGRLEGSVDKAHADVYPVGPSVGPHLGPGGIGAVVLYEA
;
A
#
# COMPACT_ATOMS: atom_id res chain seq x y z
N MET A 1 51.94 -31.92 11.08
CA MET A 1 51.32 -33.21 11.38
C MET A 1 49.81 -33.03 11.56
N PRO A 2 49.00 -33.54 10.64
CA PRO A 2 47.68 -34.09 10.96
C PRO A 2 47.67 -35.62 10.65
N PRO A 3 46.87 -36.44 11.36
CA PRO A 3 46.73 -37.86 11.04
C PRO A 3 45.81 -38.07 9.83
N ALA A 4 46.03 -39.18 9.11
CA ALA A 4 45.28 -39.56 7.92
C ALA A 4 44.26 -40.67 8.20
N CYS A 5 43.27 -40.76 7.32
CA CYS A 5 42.51 -41.94 6.88
C CYS A 5 42.17 -43.08 7.85
N SER A 6 40.89 -43.46 7.88
CA SER A 6 40.51 -44.79 7.39
C SER A 6 39.03 -44.87 7.00
N CYS A 7 38.75 -45.52 5.87
CA CYS A 7 37.42 -45.95 5.46
C CYS A 7 37.23 -47.44 5.82
N SER A 8 35.99 -47.88 6.02
CA SER A 8 35.60 -49.29 5.89
C SER A 8 34.12 -49.41 5.48
N PRO A 9 33.69 -50.53 4.87
CA PRO A 9 32.67 -50.46 3.83
C PRO A 9 31.40 -51.29 4.05
N GLY A 10 30.36 -50.95 3.30
CA GLY A 10 29.54 -51.94 2.60
C GLY A 10 28.23 -52.39 3.27
N LEU A 11 27.12 -52.03 2.64
CA LEU A 11 26.04 -52.96 2.28
C LEU A 11 25.21 -52.34 1.15
N ARG A 12 24.82 -53.13 0.14
CA ARG A 12 24.12 -52.69 -1.07
C ARG A 12 22.87 -53.53 -1.31
N LEU A 13 21.82 -52.84 -1.77
CA LEU A 13 20.78 -53.34 -2.69
C LEU A 13 19.76 -54.37 -2.11
N PRO A 14 18.55 -54.53 -2.72
CA PRO A 14 18.21 -54.17 -4.10
C PRO A 14 17.07 -53.16 -4.32
N LEU A 15 17.16 -52.54 -5.50
CA LEU A 15 16.07 -51.86 -6.21
C LEU A 15 15.11 -52.90 -6.80
N LEU A 16 13.83 -52.56 -6.88
CA LEU A 16 12.87 -53.22 -7.77
C LEU A 16 12.37 -52.20 -8.78
N ASP A 17 12.63 -52.49 -10.06
CA ASP A 17 12.13 -51.75 -11.20
C ASP A 17 11.34 -52.74 -12.08
N CYS A 18 10.13 -52.39 -12.48
CA CYS A 18 9.30 -53.25 -13.33
C CYS A 18 8.19 -52.46 -14.06
N SER A 19 8.32 -52.42 -15.39
CA SER A 19 7.33 -52.05 -16.39
C SER A 19 7.74 -52.76 -17.70
N PRO A 20 6.93 -52.83 -18.77
CA PRO A 20 5.48 -52.69 -18.92
C PRO A 20 4.84 -53.89 -19.67
N THR A 21 3.52 -53.87 -19.90
CA THR A 21 2.79 -54.50 -21.05
C THR A 21 1.28 -54.26 -20.84
N SER A 22 0.36 -54.23 -21.80
CA SER A 22 0.22 -53.74 -23.18
C SER A 22 -1.12 -54.30 -23.70
N ARG A 23 -1.90 -53.54 -24.50
CA ARG A 23 -3.09 -54.00 -25.28
C ARG A 23 -4.35 -54.39 -24.46
N SER A 24 -5.59 -54.26 -24.95
CA SER A 24 -6.15 -53.52 -26.12
C SER A 24 -7.70 -53.55 -26.10
N ARG A 25 -8.33 -52.80 -27.03
CA ARG A 25 -9.72 -52.90 -27.54
C ARG A 25 -10.82 -52.14 -26.80
N SER A 26 -11.32 -51.10 -27.48
CA SER A 26 -12.73 -50.69 -27.49
C SER A 26 -13.60 -51.74 -28.19
N PRO A 27 -14.93 -51.69 -27.99
CA PRO A 27 -15.77 -51.33 -29.14
C PRO A 27 -16.87 -50.30 -28.84
N THR A 28 -17.53 -49.88 -29.91
CA THR A 28 -18.51 -48.80 -30.05
C THR A 28 -19.97 -49.19 -29.77
N THR A 29 -20.85 -48.18 -29.82
CA THR A 29 -22.33 -48.20 -29.99
C THR A 29 -23.20 -48.39 -28.75
N GLY A 30 -24.30 -47.62 -28.68
CA GLY A 30 -25.29 -47.73 -27.60
C GLY A 30 -26.12 -46.48 -27.31
N ALA A 31 -26.70 -45.83 -28.32
CA ALA A 31 -27.66 -44.76 -28.07
C ALA A 31 -28.99 -45.32 -27.53
N ARG A 32 -29.54 -44.71 -26.47
CA ARG A 32 -30.98 -44.61 -26.22
C ARG A 32 -31.29 -43.64 -25.06
N SER A 33 -32.29 -42.80 -25.28
CA SER A 33 -32.98 -42.07 -24.22
C SER A 33 -33.91 -43.01 -23.45
N TRP A 34 -34.31 -42.63 -22.24
CA TRP A 34 -35.73 -42.41 -21.86
C TRP A 34 -35.82 -41.87 -20.43
N ALA A 35 -36.89 -41.12 -20.15
CA ALA A 35 -37.20 -40.60 -18.82
C ALA A 35 -37.86 -41.68 -17.93
N SER A 36 -37.78 -41.53 -16.61
CA SER A 36 -38.85 -42.02 -15.72
C SER A 36 -38.92 -41.24 -14.41
N THR A 37 -40.10 -41.27 -13.81
CA THR A 37 -40.57 -40.39 -12.73
C THR A 37 -40.90 -41.22 -11.50
N ARG A 38 -40.64 -40.69 -10.29
CA ARG A 38 -41.33 -40.97 -9.00
C ARG A 38 -41.68 -42.42 -8.59
N SER A 39 -41.17 -42.85 -7.44
CA SER A 39 -41.91 -43.33 -6.23
C SER A 39 -40.88 -43.87 -5.21
N SER A 40 -40.87 -43.64 -3.89
CA SER A 40 -41.85 -43.33 -2.81
C SER A 40 -42.31 -44.53 -1.97
N SER A 41 -41.66 -44.73 -0.81
CA SER A 41 -42.17 -45.38 0.41
C SER A 41 -41.46 -44.70 1.60
N ARG A 42 -42.05 -44.22 2.71
CA ARG A 42 -43.23 -44.49 3.58
C ARG A 42 -43.09 -45.56 4.67
N SER A 43 -42.74 -45.09 5.88
CA SER A 43 -43.34 -45.42 7.19
C SER A 43 -43.20 -44.13 8.07
N ALA A 44 -44.13 -43.60 8.87
CA ALA A 44 -45.14 -44.14 9.82
C ALA A 44 -44.47 -44.76 11.08
N ARG A 45 -44.73 -44.43 12.36
CA ARG A 45 -45.79 -43.72 13.15
C ARG A 45 -45.19 -43.14 14.48
N SER A 46 -45.86 -42.36 15.37
CA SER A 46 -46.76 -41.18 15.21
C SER A 46 -47.27 -40.59 16.58
N ARG A 47 -47.09 -39.27 16.81
CA ARG A 47 -47.93 -38.32 17.62
C ARG A 47 -47.95 -38.29 19.17
N GLY A 48 -48.00 -37.03 19.67
CA GLY A 48 -48.58 -36.50 20.92
C GLY A 48 -48.05 -35.06 21.10
N ALA A 49 -48.76 -33.92 21.01
CA ALA A 49 -50.09 -33.49 21.51
C ALA A 49 -50.18 -33.59 23.04
N SER A 50 -50.59 -32.58 23.83
CA SER A 50 -51.04 -31.19 23.60
C SER A 50 -51.06 -30.47 24.97
N SER A 51 -51.03 -29.13 25.02
CA SER A 51 -51.81 -28.25 25.94
C SER A 51 -51.11 -26.91 26.21
N ALA A 52 -51.78 -25.80 25.92
CA ALA A 52 -51.34 -24.46 26.32
C ALA A 52 -52.53 -23.53 26.51
N GLU A 53 -53.06 -23.42 27.74
CA GLU A 53 -53.97 -22.33 28.11
C GLU A 53 -54.09 -22.15 29.63
N LEU A 54 -53.80 -20.94 30.15
CA LEU A 54 -54.68 -20.14 31.03
C LEU A 54 -54.00 -18.86 31.54
N ARG A 55 -54.82 -17.89 32.00
CA ARG A 55 -54.42 -16.51 32.31
C ARG A 55 -54.73 -16.11 33.78
N ARG A 56 -54.14 -14.97 34.18
CA ARG A 56 -54.61 -13.92 35.15
C ARG A 56 -54.24 -14.03 36.66
N ARG A 57 -53.60 -12.92 37.12
CA ARG A 57 -53.83 -12.15 38.40
C ARG A 57 -53.50 -12.89 39.73
N SER A 58 -52.89 -12.31 40.78
CA SER A 58 -52.84 -10.94 41.33
C SER A 58 -52.01 -10.85 42.63
N ALA A 59 -51.56 -9.62 42.98
CA ALA A 59 -51.38 -9.04 44.34
C ALA A 59 -50.27 -9.52 45.32
N GLY A 60 -49.75 -8.57 46.12
CA GLY A 60 -48.82 -8.76 47.25
C GLY A 60 -47.53 -7.90 47.18
N SER A 61 -47.56 -6.57 47.30
CA SER A 61 -47.24 -5.81 48.54
C SER A 61 -46.05 -6.38 49.35
N THR A 62 -44.88 -5.74 49.42
CA THR A 62 -44.53 -4.53 50.21
C THR A 62 -43.02 -4.21 49.96
N GLY A 63 -42.45 -3.03 50.17
CA GLY A 63 -42.93 -1.71 50.58
C GLY A 63 -41.74 -0.73 50.74
N PHE A 64 -42.01 0.58 50.99
CA PHE A 64 -41.05 1.63 51.42
C PHE A 64 -39.84 1.98 50.49
N SER A 65 -39.41 3.24 50.33
CA SER A 65 -40.07 4.53 50.63
C SER A 65 -39.47 5.67 49.80
N SER A 66 -40.30 6.65 49.51
CA SER A 66 -40.03 7.93 48.87
C SER A 66 -38.93 8.79 49.52
N ARG A 67 -38.31 9.65 48.70
CA ARG A 67 -38.36 11.12 48.91
C ARG A 67 -38.08 11.90 47.61
N ARG A 68 -38.91 12.93 47.38
CA ARG A 68 -38.69 14.01 46.39
C ARG A 68 -38.07 15.22 47.11
N SER A 69 -37.34 16.05 46.35
CA SER A 69 -37.27 17.53 46.36
C SER A 69 -36.13 17.92 45.40
N SER A 70 -36.23 18.69 44.30
CA SER A 70 -36.95 19.91 43.91
C SER A 70 -36.37 21.23 44.46
N CYS A 71 -36.26 22.23 43.56
CA CYS A 71 -35.83 23.64 43.75
C CYS A 71 -34.32 23.92 43.90
N SER A 72 -33.78 25.11 43.55
CA SER A 72 -33.91 26.03 42.38
C SER A 72 -33.18 27.36 42.67
N PHE A 73 -32.60 28.03 41.65
CA PHE A 73 -32.07 29.43 41.70
C PHE A 73 -30.85 29.66 42.65
N SER A 74 -29.96 30.67 42.48
CA SER A 74 -29.77 31.69 41.43
C SER A 74 -28.38 32.37 41.47
N ARG A 75 -27.95 32.86 40.29
CA ARG A 75 -27.11 34.05 39.98
C ARG A 75 -26.31 34.79 41.07
N SER A 76 -25.08 35.15 40.68
CA SER A 76 -24.47 36.53 40.60
C SER A 76 -23.02 36.55 41.15
N SER A 77 -22.01 36.92 40.36
CA SER A 77 -21.37 38.26 40.23
C SER A 77 -20.62 38.71 41.50
N ARG A 78 -19.44 39.37 41.48
CA ARG A 78 -18.79 40.20 40.44
C ARG A 78 -17.35 40.59 40.88
N SER A 79 -16.39 40.72 39.94
CA SER A 79 -15.25 41.71 39.91
C SER A 79 -14.26 41.84 41.12
N THR A 80 -13.03 42.39 41.04
CA THR A 80 -12.36 43.36 40.14
C THR A 80 -10.81 43.21 40.11
N GLY A 81 -10.20 43.56 38.96
CA GLY A 81 -8.91 44.30 38.84
C GLY A 81 -7.57 43.52 38.91
N PHE A 82 -6.38 44.14 38.71
CA PHE A 82 -5.97 45.34 37.92
C PHE A 82 -4.42 45.47 37.98
N GLY A 83 -3.61 45.96 37.01
CA GLY A 83 -3.79 46.32 35.59
C GLY A 83 -2.93 47.55 35.15
N ARG A 84 -2.38 47.57 33.91
CA ARG A 84 -1.57 48.62 33.16
C ARG A 84 -0.12 48.18 32.83
N SER A 85 0.54 48.63 31.73
CA SER A 85 0.45 49.94 31.04
C SER A 85 0.68 49.94 29.50
N SER A 86 0.52 51.16 28.92
CA SER A 86 0.55 51.72 27.54
C SER A 86 1.56 51.17 26.49
N THR A 87 1.41 51.39 25.16
CA THR A 87 1.26 52.71 24.46
C THR A 87 0.66 52.61 23.03
N SER A 88 0.16 53.74 22.50
CA SER A 88 -0.59 53.90 21.24
C SER A 88 0.23 54.30 20.00
N CYS A 89 -0.27 54.02 18.78
CA CYS A 89 -0.19 54.97 17.65
C CYS A 89 -1.30 54.76 16.58
N HIS A 90 -1.21 55.43 15.43
CA HIS A 90 -2.36 56.08 14.76
C HIS A 90 -2.68 55.60 13.32
N ARG A 91 -3.98 55.66 12.98
CA ARG A 91 -4.58 56.10 11.69
C ARG A 91 -4.61 55.21 10.41
N ARG A 92 -5.87 55.12 9.93
CA ARG A 92 -6.40 55.34 8.56
C ARG A 92 -6.71 54.14 7.64
N ARG A 93 -8.01 54.08 7.31
CA ARG A 93 -8.64 53.39 6.17
C ARG A 93 -8.04 53.86 4.82
N THR A 94 -8.06 52.98 3.83
CA THR A 94 -8.90 53.17 2.62
C THR A 94 -9.16 51.85 1.91
N SER A 95 -10.42 51.61 1.58
CA SER A 95 -10.89 50.58 0.65
C SER A 95 -11.00 51.16 -0.76
N CYS A 96 -10.59 50.42 -1.79
CA CYS A 96 -10.94 50.72 -3.18
C CYS A 96 -11.56 49.48 -3.85
N GLN A 97 -12.89 49.48 -3.96
CA GLN A 97 -13.57 48.83 -5.08
C GLN A 97 -13.61 49.83 -6.24
N ALA A 98 -13.44 49.36 -7.47
CA ALA A 98 -13.75 50.13 -8.67
C ALA A 98 -14.46 49.21 -9.68
N THR A 99 -15.55 49.72 -10.23
CA THR A 99 -16.51 49.00 -11.07
C THR A 99 -16.25 49.15 -12.56
N GLU A 100 -16.77 48.19 -13.33
CA GLU A 100 -17.32 48.29 -14.69
C GLU A 100 -16.76 49.32 -15.69
N ARG A 101 -16.44 48.83 -16.91
CA ARG A 101 -17.23 49.20 -18.11
C ARG A 101 -16.93 48.35 -19.34
N SER A 102 -17.98 47.72 -19.86
CA SER A 102 -18.03 47.17 -21.22
C SER A 102 -18.36 48.27 -22.24
N ARG A 103 -17.74 48.27 -23.42
CA ARG A 103 -18.31 48.87 -24.64
C ARG A 103 -18.01 48.02 -25.88
N HIS A 104 -18.93 48.08 -26.82
CA HIS A 104 -19.08 47.20 -27.98
C HIS A 104 -18.83 47.95 -29.30
N LEU A 105 -18.41 47.20 -30.34
CA LEU A 105 -18.51 47.50 -31.79
C LEU A 105 -17.60 48.65 -32.29
N ARG A 106 -17.13 48.69 -33.55
CA ARG A 106 -17.64 48.08 -34.80
C ARG A 106 -16.49 47.80 -35.80
N ALA A 107 -16.74 47.06 -36.89
CA ALA A 107 -15.74 46.51 -37.81
C ALA A 107 -15.61 47.25 -39.17
N THR A 108 -14.49 47.02 -39.88
CA THR A 108 -14.35 47.09 -41.37
C THR A 108 -13.18 46.22 -41.87
N GLU A 109 -13.45 45.37 -42.86
CA GLU A 109 -12.50 44.64 -43.73
C GLU A 109 -12.45 45.33 -45.14
N PRO A 110 -11.88 44.76 -46.22
CA PRO A 110 -10.53 44.17 -46.43
C PRO A 110 -9.81 44.72 -47.68
N GLY A 111 -8.57 44.27 -47.91
CA GLY A 111 -7.90 44.26 -49.22
C GLY A 111 -6.40 43.94 -49.07
N SER A 112 -5.67 43.28 -49.96
CA SER A 112 -5.87 42.47 -51.18
C SER A 112 -4.50 42.54 -51.92
N GLY A 113 -4.07 41.46 -52.60
CA GLY A 113 -2.94 41.54 -53.55
C GLY A 113 -1.63 40.84 -53.17
N GLN A 114 -1.50 39.56 -53.56
CA GLN A 114 -0.25 39.03 -54.13
C GLN A 114 -0.32 39.16 -55.66
N PRO A 115 0.82 39.36 -56.35
CA PRO A 115 1.56 38.24 -56.97
C PRO A 115 3.10 38.41 -56.84
N GLY A 116 4.00 37.51 -57.25
CA GLY A 116 3.90 36.17 -57.84
C GLY A 116 5.14 35.83 -58.69
N LEU A 117 5.84 34.72 -58.37
CA LEU A 117 6.75 33.92 -59.22
C LEU A 117 7.91 34.58 -60.01
N ARG A 118 9.17 34.15 -59.75
CA ARG A 118 9.93 33.29 -60.70
C ARG A 118 11.26 32.72 -60.17
N GLU A 119 11.69 31.65 -60.83
CA GLU A 119 12.77 30.72 -60.49
C GLU A 119 14.20 31.28 -60.63
N ARG A 120 15.19 30.64 -59.95
CA ARG A 120 16.30 29.92 -60.61
C ARG A 120 17.20 29.11 -59.64
N ARG A 121 17.42 27.83 -59.98
CA ARG A 121 18.59 26.99 -59.63
C ARG A 121 19.62 27.11 -60.78
N PRO A 122 20.95 26.91 -60.60
CA PRO A 122 21.54 25.57 -60.37
C PRO A 122 22.84 25.52 -59.52
N GLY A 123 23.32 24.32 -59.21
CA GLY A 123 24.62 24.13 -58.56
C GLY A 123 24.91 22.74 -57.99
N LEU A 124 24.96 21.69 -58.83
CA LEU A 124 25.52 20.40 -58.39
C LEU A 124 27.04 20.52 -58.17
N ARG A 125 27.55 20.02 -57.04
CA ARG A 125 28.94 19.56 -56.94
C ARG A 125 28.95 18.07 -56.61
N ARG A 126 29.58 17.29 -57.50
CA ARG A 126 29.90 15.87 -57.30
C ARG A 126 31.24 15.77 -56.58
N THR A 127 31.35 14.85 -55.63
CA THR A 127 32.62 14.29 -55.14
C THR A 127 32.48 12.77 -54.99
N PRO A 128 33.57 12.00 -55.10
CA PRO A 128 33.48 10.62 -55.64
C PRO A 128 33.25 9.55 -54.57
N ALA A 129 32.63 8.45 -55.02
CA ALA A 129 32.56 7.20 -54.26
C ALA A 129 33.91 6.46 -54.24
N ARG A 130 34.20 5.76 -53.14
CA ARG A 130 35.22 4.71 -53.03
C ARG A 130 34.69 3.56 -52.13
N PRO A 131 35.24 2.34 -52.25
CA PRO A 131 34.40 1.14 -52.28
C PRO A 131 34.24 0.39 -50.95
N LEU A 132 33.23 -0.50 -50.95
CA LEU A 132 33.00 -1.54 -49.96
C LEU A 132 34.13 -2.59 -49.99
N GLY A 133 34.53 -3.11 -48.82
CA GLY A 133 35.42 -4.28 -48.75
C GLY A 133 36.23 -4.39 -47.45
N GLY A 134 35.62 -4.93 -46.39
CA GLY A 134 36.33 -5.29 -45.16
C GLY A 134 35.43 -6.16 -44.26
N PRO A 135 35.90 -7.32 -43.76
CA PRO A 135 35.04 -8.24 -43.03
C PRO A 135 34.71 -7.69 -41.64
N CYS A 136 33.42 -7.53 -41.36
CA CYS A 136 32.95 -7.18 -40.02
C CYS A 136 33.22 -8.37 -39.09
N ARG A 137 34.28 -8.28 -38.28
CA ARG A 137 34.56 -9.29 -37.24
C ARG A 137 33.42 -9.24 -36.22
N LEU A 138 32.75 -10.38 -36.06
CA LEU A 138 32.02 -10.71 -34.85
C LEU A 138 32.97 -10.54 -33.65
N VAL A 139 32.82 -9.45 -32.91
CA VAL A 139 33.37 -9.34 -31.56
C VAL A 139 32.44 -10.14 -30.66
N SER A 140 32.80 -11.40 -30.47
CA SER A 140 32.14 -12.32 -29.56
C SER A 140 32.08 -11.75 -28.15
N SER A 141 30.89 -11.81 -27.55
CA SER A 141 30.64 -11.60 -26.12
C SER A 141 31.66 -12.34 -25.27
N SER A 142 32.61 -11.60 -24.69
CA SER A 142 33.59 -12.14 -23.76
C SER A 142 34.15 -11.03 -22.87
N GLY A 143 34.04 -11.20 -21.55
CA GLY A 143 34.83 -10.40 -20.61
C GLY A 143 34.22 -9.09 -20.09
N TRP A 144 32.95 -9.10 -19.62
CA TRP A 144 32.74 -8.46 -18.32
C TRP A 144 33.52 -9.32 -17.32
N GLY A 145 34.77 -8.92 -17.08
CA GLY A 145 35.67 -9.60 -16.17
C GLY A 145 34.99 -9.70 -14.81
N ARG A 146 35.05 -10.90 -14.21
CA ARG A 146 34.38 -11.25 -12.95
C ARG A 146 34.45 -10.07 -12.00
N THR A 147 33.29 -9.48 -11.72
CA THR A 147 33.15 -8.47 -10.67
C THR A 147 33.81 -9.07 -9.44
N ARG A 148 34.84 -8.40 -8.90
CA ARG A 148 35.35 -8.77 -7.58
C ARG A 148 34.13 -8.82 -6.67
N SER A 149 34.07 -9.85 -5.84
CA SER A 149 33.08 -9.95 -4.77
C SER A 149 32.92 -8.58 -4.12
N ARG A 150 31.68 -8.10 -3.99
CA ARG A 150 31.36 -6.97 -3.12
C ARG A 150 31.66 -7.43 -1.69
N GLU A 151 32.92 -7.34 -1.29
CA GLU A 151 33.30 -7.33 0.13
C GLU A 151 32.53 -6.18 0.76
N GLY A 152 31.72 -6.52 1.77
CA GLY A 152 30.59 -5.70 2.17
C GLY A 152 31.01 -4.32 2.64
N ILE A 153 30.71 -3.30 1.84
CA ILE A 153 30.57 -1.94 2.36
C ILE A 153 29.28 -1.95 3.18
N VAL A 154 29.39 -2.31 4.47
CA VAL A 154 28.32 -2.09 5.44
C VAL A 154 28.04 -0.59 5.43
N SER A 155 26.81 -0.20 5.10
CA SER A 155 26.42 1.20 5.17
C SER A 155 26.45 1.66 6.63
N ARG A 156 27.12 2.78 6.90
CA ARG A 156 27.21 3.34 8.27
C ARG A 156 25.84 3.58 8.89
N VAL A 157 24.83 3.84 8.06
CA VAL A 157 23.43 3.89 8.45
C VAL A 157 22.74 2.61 7.99
N ALA A 158 22.08 1.90 8.91
CA ALA A 158 21.13 0.84 8.57
C ALA A 158 19.73 1.42 8.40
N ILE A 159 19.01 0.98 7.37
CA ILE A 159 17.59 1.31 7.19
C ILE A 159 16.75 0.16 7.72
N VAL A 160 15.85 0.50 8.63
CA VAL A 160 14.83 -0.39 9.18
C VAL A 160 13.45 0.14 8.75
N THR A 161 12.50 -0.76 8.56
CA THR A 161 11.09 -0.45 8.26
C THR A 161 10.21 -1.54 8.84
N ASP A 162 8.89 -1.42 8.74
CA ASP A 162 7.96 -2.41 9.25
C ASP A 162 7.26 -3.19 8.10
N SER A 163 6.65 -4.33 8.40
CA SER A 163 6.03 -5.17 7.34
C SER A 163 4.74 -4.61 6.76
N ALA A 164 4.29 -3.41 7.18
CA ALA A 164 3.28 -2.63 6.48
C ALA A 164 3.86 -1.79 5.35
N ALA A 165 5.18 -1.75 5.15
CA ALA A 165 5.81 -1.18 3.96
C ALA A 165 5.52 -1.95 2.65
N ASP A 166 4.97 -3.17 2.73
CA ASP A 166 4.66 -4.08 1.62
C ASP A 166 5.85 -4.44 0.68
N LEU A 167 7.08 -4.13 1.09
CA LEU A 167 8.30 -4.61 0.42
C LEU A 167 8.36 -6.15 0.47
N THR A 168 8.63 -6.79 -0.67
CA THR A 168 8.92 -8.23 -0.69
C THR A 168 10.26 -8.52 0.00
N PRO A 169 10.47 -9.75 0.53
CA PRO A 169 11.76 -10.14 1.09
C PRO A 169 12.93 -9.92 0.12
N GLU A 170 12.69 -10.11 -1.18
CA GLU A 170 13.66 -9.88 -2.25
C GLU A 170 13.98 -8.39 -2.41
N ALA A 171 12.95 -7.53 -2.51
CA ALA A 171 13.11 -6.09 -2.70
C ALA A 171 13.76 -5.42 -1.48
N ALA A 172 13.36 -5.83 -0.27
CA ALA A 172 13.98 -5.37 0.97
C ALA A 172 15.47 -5.77 1.03
N LYS A 173 15.79 -7.02 0.70
CA LYS A 173 17.16 -7.54 0.67
C LYS A 173 18.02 -6.85 -0.40
N GLU A 174 17.49 -6.59 -1.59
CA GLU A 174 18.20 -5.90 -2.66
C GLU A 174 18.51 -4.44 -2.30
N ALA A 175 17.55 -3.75 -1.67
CA ALA A 175 17.73 -2.39 -1.18
C ALA A 175 18.62 -2.31 0.08
N GLY A 176 18.90 -3.42 0.77
CA GLY A 176 19.60 -3.42 2.06
C GLY A 176 18.75 -2.93 3.24
N ILE A 177 17.42 -3.07 3.12
CA ILE A 177 16.44 -2.67 4.14
C ILE A 177 16.13 -3.87 5.04
N THR A 178 16.11 -3.63 6.35
CA THR A 178 15.69 -4.61 7.36
C THR A 178 14.22 -4.41 7.73
N VAL A 179 13.41 -5.46 7.69
CA VAL A 179 11.97 -5.38 7.98
C VAL A 179 11.65 -5.96 9.37
N VAL A 180 10.87 -5.24 10.17
CA VAL A 180 10.28 -5.71 11.43
C VAL A 180 8.85 -6.20 11.16
N ALA A 181 8.59 -7.48 11.43
CA ALA A 181 7.31 -8.09 11.11
C ALA A 181 6.22 -7.77 12.13
N LEU A 182 5.12 -7.16 11.67
CA LEU A 182 3.87 -6.98 12.41
C LEU A 182 3.12 -8.29 12.55
N GLU A 183 2.19 -8.33 13.51
CA GLU A 183 1.35 -9.49 13.75
C GLU A 183 0.03 -9.42 12.97
N VAL A 184 -0.40 -10.57 12.46
CA VAL A 184 -1.72 -10.82 11.87
C VAL A 184 -2.32 -12.04 12.53
N SER A 185 -3.59 -12.00 12.90
CA SER A 185 -4.28 -13.16 13.49
C SER A 185 -5.63 -13.49 12.84
N PHE A 186 -5.93 -14.79 12.76
CA PHE A 186 -7.18 -15.36 12.26
C PHE A 186 -7.83 -16.18 13.38
N GLY A 187 -8.74 -15.56 14.13
CA GLY A 187 -9.27 -16.18 15.35
C GLY A 187 -8.20 -16.23 16.43
N ASP A 188 -7.81 -17.44 16.83
CA ASP A 188 -6.78 -17.72 17.85
C ASP A 188 -5.40 -18.04 17.24
N ASP A 189 -5.29 -18.12 15.90
CA ASP A 189 -4.02 -18.32 15.20
C ASP A 189 -3.30 -16.98 14.98
N HIS A 190 -2.03 -16.88 15.39
CA HIS A 190 -1.19 -15.67 15.24
C HIS A 190 0.02 -15.92 14.32
N TYR A 191 0.39 -14.90 13.54
CA TYR A 191 1.47 -14.97 12.54
C TYR A 191 2.24 -13.64 12.47
N LYS A 192 3.57 -13.69 12.29
CA LYS A 192 4.36 -12.54 11.85
C LYS A 192 4.30 -12.40 10.32
N ALA A 193 3.82 -11.25 9.85
CA ALA A 193 3.64 -10.95 8.44
C ALA A 193 4.99 -10.97 7.68
N GLY A 194 5.04 -11.69 6.56
CA GLY A 194 6.26 -11.87 5.76
C GLY A 194 7.28 -12.87 6.33
N LEU A 195 7.08 -13.38 7.56
CA LEU A 195 7.91 -14.42 8.17
C LEU A 195 7.16 -15.75 8.31
N ASP A 196 6.09 -15.76 9.11
CA ASP A 196 5.25 -16.95 9.34
C ASP A 196 4.11 -17.05 8.33
N LEU A 197 3.75 -15.92 7.69
CA LEU A 197 2.63 -15.79 6.77
C LEU A 197 3.03 -14.96 5.55
N SER A 198 3.14 -15.63 4.39
CA SER A 198 3.39 -14.96 3.10
C SER A 198 2.14 -14.22 2.60
N THR A 199 2.33 -13.26 1.69
CA THR A 199 1.23 -12.51 1.07
C THR A 199 0.25 -13.42 0.32
N GLU A 200 0.74 -14.44 -0.39
CA GLU A 200 -0.10 -15.43 -1.08
C GLU A 200 -0.96 -16.24 -0.10
N GLU A 201 -0.35 -16.80 0.94
CA GLU A 201 -1.04 -17.59 1.97
C GLU A 201 -2.04 -16.74 2.76
N PHE A 202 -1.70 -15.48 3.04
CA PHE A 202 -2.62 -14.51 3.64
C PHE A 202 -3.87 -14.31 2.78
N TRP A 203 -3.73 -14.01 1.49
CA TRP A 203 -4.88 -13.80 0.61
C TRP A 203 -5.70 -15.08 0.42
N ARG A 204 -5.05 -16.24 0.31
CA ARG A 204 -5.71 -17.56 0.26
C ARG A 204 -6.57 -17.82 1.51
N ARG A 205 -6.09 -17.44 2.70
CA ARG A 205 -6.85 -17.53 3.97
C ARG A 205 -7.96 -16.49 4.05
N MET A 206 -7.67 -15.23 3.78
CA MET A 206 -8.62 -14.11 3.90
C MET A 206 -9.84 -14.27 2.96
N THR A 207 -9.66 -14.94 1.82
CA THR A 207 -10.71 -15.18 0.82
C THR A 207 -11.36 -16.56 0.93
N ALA A 208 -10.92 -17.41 1.86
CA ALA A 208 -11.54 -18.72 2.09
C ALA A 208 -12.97 -18.57 2.63
N PRO A 209 -13.90 -19.49 2.29
CA PRO A 209 -15.22 -19.54 2.91
C PRO A 209 -15.10 -19.60 4.44
N ASP A 210 -15.98 -18.85 5.12
CA ASP A 210 -16.08 -18.79 6.59
C ASP A 210 -14.81 -18.37 7.35
N ALA A 211 -13.82 -17.81 6.66
CA ALA A 211 -12.59 -17.31 7.29
C ALA A 211 -12.88 -16.26 8.37
N PRO A 212 -12.31 -16.41 9.59
CA PRO A 212 -12.35 -15.35 10.61
C PRO A 212 -11.79 -14.04 10.06
N PHE A 213 -12.39 -12.91 10.42
CA PHE A 213 -11.89 -11.62 9.96
C PHE A 213 -10.49 -11.36 10.55
N PRO A 214 -9.46 -11.13 9.71
CA PRO A 214 -8.11 -10.95 10.19
C PRO A 214 -7.98 -9.69 11.06
N LYS A 215 -7.24 -9.81 12.15
CA LYS A 215 -6.83 -8.68 13.00
C LYS A 215 -5.34 -8.42 12.81
N THR A 216 -4.91 -7.20 13.12
CA THR A 216 -3.52 -6.76 13.01
C THR A 216 -3.07 -6.11 14.31
N ALA A 217 -1.80 -6.30 14.67
CA ALA A 217 -1.14 -5.61 15.77
C ALA A 217 0.27 -5.14 15.34
N ALA A 218 0.73 -4.05 15.94
CA ALA A 218 2.10 -3.61 15.79
C ALA A 218 3.06 -4.65 16.39
N ALA A 219 4.28 -4.76 15.84
CA ALA A 219 5.35 -5.53 16.47
C ALA A 219 5.67 -5.01 17.88
N SER A 220 6.20 -5.86 18.76
CA SER A 220 6.53 -5.44 20.11
C SER A 220 7.76 -4.53 20.14
N ALA A 221 7.92 -3.72 21.19
CA ALA A 221 9.16 -2.95 21.40
C ALA A 221 10.39 -3.88 21.53
N GLY A 222 10.21 -5.11 22.01
CA GLY A 222 11.29 -6.11 22.07
C GLY A 222 11.71 -6.61 20.68
N ASP A 223 10.77 -6.74 19.74
CA ASP A 223 11.09 -7.10 18.34
C ASP A 223 11.91 -5.99 17.66
N PHE A 224 11.51 -4.73 17.83
CA PHE A 224 12.26 -3.57 17.34
C PHE A 224 13.65 -3.49 17.98
N GLN A 225 13.74 -3.65 19.31
CA GLN A 225 15.02 -3.59 20.03
C GLN A 225 15.99 -4.68 19.53
N ALA A 226 15.52 -5.93 19.40
CA ALA A 226 16.33 -7.03 18.89
C ALA A 226 16.81 -6.80 17.44
N VAL A 227 16.01 -6.13 16.61
CA VAL A 227 16.42 -5.73 15.25
C VAL A 227 17.46 -4.60 15.29
N PHE A 228 17.27 -3.60 16.14
CA PHE A 228 18.24 -2.50 16.31
C PHE A 228 19.59 -3.00 16.84
N GLU A 229 19.59 -3.82 17.88
CA GLU A 229 20.79 -4.46 18.44
C GLU A 229 21.53 -5.31 17.40
N ARG A 230 20.80 -6.05 16.54
CA ARG A 230 21.39 -6.79 15.43
C ARG A 230 22.06 -5.86 14.42
N CYS A 231 21.37 -4.84 13.91
CA CYS A 231 21.94 -3.91 12.93
C CYS A 231 23.20 -3.20 13.46
N LEU A 232 23.22 -2.81 14.74
CA LEU A 232 24.40 -2.23 15.39
C LEU A 232 25.54 -3.26 15.55
N SER A 233 25.22 -4.51 15.87
CA SER A 233 26.20 -5.60 16.00
C SER A 233 26.82 -6.01 14.65
N ASP A 234 26.03 -5.91 13.57
CA ASP A 234 26.46 -6.13 12.18
C ASP A 234 27.32 -4.96 11.63
N GLY A 235 27.52 -3.89 12.42
CA GLY A 235 28.47 -2.81 12.13
C GLY A 235 27.85 -1.47 11.73
N ALA A 236 26.54 -1.28 11.84
CA ALA A 236 25.93 0.04 11.65
C ALA A 236 26.35 1.02 12.77
N GLU A 237 26.70 2.24 12.40
CA GLU A 237 26.99 3.34 13.33
C GLU A 237 25.69 4.03 13.78
N ALA A 238 24.68 4.08 12.91
CA ALA A 238 23.37 4.66 13.17
C ALA A 238 22.23 3.87 12.48
N ILE A 239 20.99 4.09 12.92
CA ILE A 239 19.78 3.49 12.34
C ILE A 239 18.78 4.59 11.97
N VAL A 240 18.13 4.43 10.81
CA VAL A 240 16.89 5.16 10.48
C VAL A 240 15.77 4.13 10.30
N CYS A 241 14.79 4.16 11.19
CA CYS A 241 13.59 3.32 11.18
C CYS A 241 12.44 4.11 10.54
N VAL A 242 11.91 3.65 9.42
CA VAL A 242 10.82 4.28 8.67
C VAL A 242 9.59 3.38 8.78
N ASP A 243 8.65 3.75 9.64
CA ASP A 243 7.50 2.89 9.98
C ASP A 243 6.17 3.48 9.46
N VAL A 244 5.12 2.66 9.46
CA VAL A 244 3.75 3.04 9.11
C VAL A 244 3.24 4.20 9.97
N ALA A 245 2.39 5.05 9.41
CA ALA A 245 1.87 6.24 10.09
C ALA A 245 1.34 5.94 11.51
N GLY A 246 1.75 6.73 12.49
CA GLY A 246 1.39 6.56 13.91
C GLY A 246 -0.10 6.75 14.20
N THR A 247 -0.84 7.33 13.25
CA THR A 247 -2.31 7.44 13.22
C THR A 247 -3.01 6.15 12.76
N LEU A 248 -2.32 5.24 12.10
CA LEU A 248 -2.85 3.95 11.60
C LEU A 248 -2.44 2.75 12.46
N SER A 249 -1.28 2.83 13.11
CA SER A 249 -0.72 1.77 13.96
C SER A 249 0.01 2.32 15.18
N GLY A 250 0.16 1.46 16.20
CA GLY A 250 1.05 1.72 17.33
C GLY A 250 2.54 1.52 17.02
N THR A 251 2.92 1.22 15.76
CA THR A 251 4.29 0.81 15.39
C THR A 251 5.34 1.84 15.76
N ILE A 252 5.15 3.12 15.38
CA ILE A 252 6.03 4.24 15.75
C ILE A 252 6.26 4.31 17.26
N LYS A 253 5.23 4.02 18.07
CA LYS A 253 5.37 4.01 19.54
C LYS A 253 6.21 2.83 20.02
N ALA A 254 6.08 1.65 19.42
CA ALA A 254 6.89 0.48 19.75
C ALA A 254 8.37 0.70 19.38
N ALA A 255 8.65 1.20 18.17
CA ALA A 255 9.99 1.58 17.72
C ALA A 255 10.61 2.69 18.59
N THR A 256 9.82 3.67 19.01
CA THR A 256 10.25 4.73 19.94
C THR A 256 10.66 4.16 21.31
N ILE A 257 9.89 3.23 21.88
CA ILE A 257 10.24 2.57 23.16
C ILE A 257 11.52 1.74 23.00
N ALA A 258 11.70 1.05 21.86
CA ALA A 258 12.90 0.28 21.56
C ALA A 258 14.15 1.16 21.42
N ARG A 259 14.03 2.34 20.79
CA ARG A 259 15.07 3.37 20.75
C ARG A 259 15.44 3.83 22.16
N ASP A 260 14.44 4.15 22.99
CA ASP A 260 14.66 4.70 24.33
C ASP A 260 15.31 3.69 25.29
N ALA A 261 15.24 2.40 25.00
CA ALA A 261 16.00 1.35 25.69
C ALA A 261 17.49 1.29 25.30
N LEU A 262 17.91 2.00 24.25
CA LEU A 262 19.26 2.03 23.69
C LEU A 262 19.83 3.48 23.65
N PRO A 263 19.90 4.20 24.80
CA PRO A 263 20.14 5.65 24.84
C PRO A 263 21.52 6.09 24.30
N ASP A 264 22.52 5.20 24.30
CA ASP A 264 23.88 5.48 23.80
C ASP A 264 24.02 5.22 22.28
N ARG A 265 22.91 5.00 21.55
CA ARG A 265 22.90 4.63 20.12
C ARG A 265 22.16 5.67 19.28
N GLU A 266 22.70 5.99 18.11
CA GLU A 266 22.03 6.89 17.17
C GLU A 266 20.94 6.13 16.40
N ILE A 267 19.70 6.25 16.86
CA ILE A 267 18.53 5.59 16.25
C ILE A 267 17.42 6.63 16.04
N HIS A 268 17.06 6.87 14.78
CA HIS A 268 16.03 7.82 14.38
C HIS A 268 14.76 7.07 13.97
N VAL A 269 13.63 7.36 14.61
CA VAL A 269 12.32 6.80 14.25
C VAL A 269 11.55 7.84 13.44
N VAL A 270 11.07 7.45 12.26
CA VAL A 270 10.50 8.32 11.22
C VAL A 270 9.10 7.84 10.86
N ASP A 271 8.08 8.58 11.31
CA ASP A 271 6.69 8.37 10.89
C ASP A 271 6.54 8.66 9.40
N SER A 272 6.31 7.63 8.58
CA SER A 272 6.19 7.78 7.11
C SER A 272 5.04 8.68 6.67
N GLY A 273 4.06 8.97 7.52
CA GLY A 273 2.81 9.65 7.15
C GLY A 273 1.94 8.84 6.16
N SER A 274 2.29 7.57 5.92
CA SER A 274 1.67 6.71 4.91
C SER A 274 1.59 5.24 5.38
N ALA A 275 1.33 4.33 4.45
CA ALA A 275 1.34 2.88 4.64
C ALA A 275 1.60 2.18 3.28
N SER A 276 1.79 0.86 3.29
CA SER A 276 2.13 0.09 2.09
C SER A 276 3.39 0.66 1.42
N MET A 277 3.51 0.56 0.10
CA MET A 277 4.64 1.11 -0.64
C MET A 277 4.78 2.64 -0.56
N GLY A 278 3.91 3.35 0.17
CA GLY A 278 4.15 4.72 0.62
C GLY A 278 5.29 4.82 1.63
N GLU A 279 5.24 3.97 2.64
CA GLU A 279 6.35 3.76 3.58
C GLU A 279 7.54 3.11 2.85
N GLY A 280 7.27 2.08 2.03
CA GLY A 280 8.30 1.36 1.27
C GLY A 280 9.15 2.26 0.35
N LEU A 281 8.54 3.19 -0.40
CA LEU A 281 9.27 4.15 -1.24
C LEU A 281 10.15 5.09 -0.42
N LEU A 282 9.70 5.54 0.76
CA LEU A 282 10.52 6.37 1.66
C LEU A 282 11.69 5.56 2.24
N ALA A 283 11.47 4.31 2.64
CA ALA A 283 12.53 3.41 3.08
C ALA A 283 13.58 3.17 1.97
N GLN A 284 13.15 2.97 0.71
CA GLN A 284 14.03 2.86 -0.46
C GLN A 284 14.84 4.13 -0.72
N VAL A 285 14.23 5.32 -0.65
CA VAL A 285 14.97 6.60 -0.74
C VAL A 285 16.02 6.71 0.38
N GLY A 286 15.68 6.32 1.60
CA GLY A 286 16.62 6.29 2.72
C GLY A 286 17.79 5.32 2.48
N ALA A 287 17.51 4.15 1.91
CA ALA A 287 18.51 3.12 1.63
C ALA A 287 19.48 3.54 0.51
N GLU A 288 18.98 4.16 -0.55
CA GLU A 288 19.82 4.76 -1.60
C GLU A 288 20.73 5.86 -1.06
N MET A 289 20.26 6.67 -0.11
CA MET A 289 21.07 7.70 0.53
C MET A 289 22.13 7.09 1.46
N ALA A 290 21.77 6.08 2.25
CA ALA A 290 22.70 5.35 3.11
C ALA A 290 23.80 4.64 2.30
N ALA A 291 23.44 4.01 1.18
CA ALA A 291 24.39 3.38 0.24
C ALA A 291 25.34 4.39 -0.43
N ARG A 292 24.96 5.67 -0.52
CA ARG A 292 25.82 6.79 -0.98
C ARG A 292 26.61 7.45 0.15
N GLY A 293 26.51 6.95 1.39
CA GLY A 293 27.24 7.47 2.55
C GLY A 293 26.64 8.73 3.20
N ALA A 294 25.35 9.01 2.99
CA ALA A 294 24.67 10.09 3.70
C ALA A 294 24.57 9.80 5.21
N SER A 295 24.61 10.84 6.04
CA SER A 295 24.39 10.72 7.49
C SER A 295 22.92 10.45 7.82
N ALA A 296 22.66 9.83 8.97
CA ALA A 296 21.29 9.56 9.42
C ALA A 296 20.45 10.84 9.53
N THR A 297 21.02 11.94 10.04
CA THR A 297 20.36 13.27 10.04
C THR A 297 19.92 13.72 8.64
N SER A 298 20.80 13.63 7.64
CA SER A 298 20.50 14.08 6.27
C SER A 298 19.44 13.21 5.59
N ILE A 299 19.44 11.90 5.90
CA ILE A 299 18.39 10.97 5.51
C ILE A 299 17.06 11.39 6.14
N VAL A 300 17.00 11.55 7.46
CA VAL A 300 15.79 11.95 8.21
C VAL A 300 15.21 13.27 7.70
N GLU A 301 16.04 14.30 7.49
CA GLU A 301 15.64 15.58 6.90
C GLU A 301 15.04 15.42 5.50
N THR A 302 15.65 14.57 4.67
CA THR A 302 15.17 14.32 3.31
C THR A 302 13.87 13.52 3.30
N LEU A 303 13.76 12.47 4.11
CA LEU A 303 12.51 11.71 4.25
C LEU A 303 11.37 12.59 4.78
N ASN A 304 11.62 13.43 5.79
CA ASN A 304 10.63 14.38 6.30
C ASN A 304 10.14 15.36 5.22
N ARG A 305 11.01 15.82 4.32
CA ARG A 305 10.63 16.66 3.17
C ARG A 305 9.83 15.87 2.12
N ARG A 306 10.32 14.70 1.70
CA ARG A 306 9.72 13.90 0.61
C ARG A 306 8.33 13.34 0.92
N LYS A 307 7.93 13.25 2.20
CA LYS A 307 6.55 12.91 2.60
C LYS A 307 5.48 13.80 1.94
N ALA A 308 5.78 15.08 1.69
CA ALA A 308 4.85 16.00 1.05
C ALA A 308 4.66 15.75 -0.46
N ASP A 309 5.55 14.98 -1.08
CA ASP A 309 5.48 14.56 -2.48
C ASP A 309 4.94 13.14 -2.66
N LEU A 310 4.64 12.46 -1.55
CA LEU A 310 4.17 11.08 -1.53
C LEU A 310 2.64 11.04 -1.50
N ASN A 311 2.03 10.45 -2.52
CA ASN A 311 0.60 10.23 -2.58
C ASN A 311 0.27 8.77 -2.86
N VAL A 312 -0.79 8.27 -2.24
CA VAL A 312 -1.43 7.00 -2.61
C VAL A 312 -2.85 7.29 -3.09
N PHE A 313 -3.26 6.67 -4.19
CA PHE A 313 -4.65 6.68 -4.64
C PHE A 313 -5.09 5.25 -4.91
N PHE A 314 -6.04 4.75 -4.12
CA PHE A 314 -6.46 3.36 -4.14
C PHE A 314 -7.98 3.23 -4.27
N ALA A 315 -8.43 2.63 -5.36
CA ALA A 315 -9.84 2.35 -5.61
C ALA A 315 -10.21 1.02 -4.92
N LEU A 316 -11.21 1.06 -4.04
CA LEU A 316 -11.68 -0.10 -3.28
C LEU A 316 -13.05 -0.58 -3.78
N ASP A 317 -13.39 -1.83 -3.47
CA ASP A 317 -14.72 -2.37 -3.74
C ASP A 317 -15.76 -1.94 -2.69
N THR A 318 -15.33 -1.66 -1.46
CA THR A 318 -16.13 -1.22 -0.30
C THR A 318 -15.24 -0.58 0.78
N LEU A 319 -15.82 0.26 1.67
CA LEU A 319 -15.13 0.78 2.87
C LEU A 319 -15.30 -0.12 4.11
N GLU A 320 -16.01 -1.25 4.00
CA GLU A 320 -16.34 -2.07 5.18
C GLU A 320 -15.11 -2.67 5.86
N TYR A 321 -14.05 -3.02 5.12
CA TYR A 321 -12.79 -3.52 5.70
C TYR A 321 -12.07 -2.45 6.53
N LEU A 322 -11.94 -1.22 6.01
CA LEU A 322 -11.36 -0.08 6.73
C LEU A 322 -12.16 0.24 7.99
N LYS A 323 -13.49 0.16 7.91
CA LYS A 323 -14.42 0.35 9.04
C LYS A 323 -14.27 -0.74 10.10
N ARG A 324 -14.25 -2.02 9.71
CA ARG A 324 -14.06 -3.15 10.64
C ARG A 324 -12.67 -3.15 11.28
N GLY A 325 -11.65 -2.73 10.54
CA GLY A 325 -10.30 -2.51 11.05
C GLY A 325 -10.14 -1.25 11.89
N GLY A 326 -11.09 -0.32 11.88
CA GLY A 326 -11.03 0.95 12.63
C GLY A 326 -10.11 2.02 12.03
N ARG A 327 -9.57 1.83 10.82
CA ARG A 327 -8.60 2.74 10.15
C ARG A 327 -9.28 3.73 9.20
N ILE A 328 -10.50 4.17 9.53
CA ILE A 328 -11.30 5.08 8.69
C ILE A 328 -11.56 6.42 9.39
N SER A 329 -10.69 7.39 9.13
CA SER A 329 -10.86 8.80 9.53
C SER A 329 -11.93 9.49 8.70
N GLY A 330 -12.84 10.23 9.34
CA GLY A 330 -13.82 11.12 8.70
C GLY A 330 -14.96 10.45 7.90
N ALA A 331 -14.70 9.38 7.15
CA ALA A 331 -15.67 8.77 6.23
C ALA A 331 -16.78 7.93 6.90
N GLN A 332 -16.81 7.85 8.24
CA GLN A 332 -17.88 7.21 9.02
C GLN A 332 -19.28 7.77 8.69
N ALA A 333 -19.40 9.08 8.43
CA ALA A 333 -20.68 9.76 8.17
C ALA A 333 -21.39 9.29 6.88
N ALA A 334 -20.70 8.55 6.01
CA ALA A 334 -21.13 8.33 4.65
C ALA A 334 -21.41 6.85 4.30
N VAL A 335 -21.45 5.97 5.30
CA VAL A 335 -21.59 4.50 5.15
C VAL A 335 -23.02 4.07 4.76
N GLY A 336 -24.06 4.84 5.12
CA GLY A 336 -25.46 4.45 4.90
C GLY A 336 -25.96 4.50 3.45
N SER A 337 -25.37 5.34 2.60
CA SER A 337 -25.78 5.55 1.20
C SER A 337 -24.82 4.91 0.17
N LEU A 338 -23.88 4.09 0.63
CA LEU A 338 -22.66 3.74 -0.11
C LEU A 338 -22.69 2.44 -0.92
N LEU A 339 -23.68 1.57 -0.69
CA LEU A 339 -23.68 0.16 -1.14
C LEU A 339 -23.55 -0.07 -2.66
N SER A 340 -23.64 0.98 -3.49
CA SER A 340 -23.49 0.91 -4.96
C SER A 340 -22.38 1.80 -5.52
N MET A 341 -21.49 2.32 -4.67
CA MET A 341 -20.38 3.19 -5.08
C MET A 341 -19.03 2.53 -4.77
N LYS A 342 -18.08 2.73 -5.68
CA LYS A 342 -16.67 2.38 -5.56
C LYS A 342 -15.92 3.61 -5.02
N PRO A 343 -15.49 3.59 -3.75
CA PRO A 343 -14.71 4.66 -3.17
C PRO A 343 -13.29 4.65 -3.71
N ILE A 344 -12.69 5.83 -3.81
CA ILE A 344 -11.26 6.02 -3.98
C ILE A 344 -10.76 6.65 -2.68
N ILE A 345 -9.72 6.06 -2.12
CA ILE A 345 -9.08 6.55 -0.90
C ILE A 345 -7.70 7.14 -1.18
N THR A 346 -7.23 7.95 -0.24
CA THR A 346 -5.84 8.42 -0.13
C THR A 346 -5.42 8.39 1.34
N ILE A 347 -4.13 8.59 1.61
CA ILE A 347 -3.64 8.87 2.96
C ILE A 347 -3.22 10.34 2.99
N LYS A 348 -3.74 11.10 3.95
CA LYS A 348 -3.48 12.51 4.13
C LYS A 348 -3.31 12.79 5.61
N ASP A 349 -2.26 13.54 5.98
CA ASP A 349 -1.91 13.82 7.38
C ASP A 349 -1.82 12.52 8.22
N GLY A 350 -1.31 11.44 7.60
CA GLY A 350 -1.22 10.09 8.18
C GLY A 350 -2.54 9.30 8.25
N ALA A 351 -3.67 9.88 7.83
CA ALA A 351 -5.00 9.30 8.03
C ALA A 351 -5.68 8.92 6.70
N VAL A 352 -6.46 7.84 6.68
CA VAL A 352 -7.16 7.39 5.45
C VAL A 352 -8.37 8.27 5.17
N GLU A 353 -8.37 8.98 4.05
CA GLU A 353 -9.48 9.82 3.58
C GLU A 353 -10.12 9.24 2.31
N SER A 354 -11.42 9.51 2.11
CA SER A 354 -12.13 9.18 0.86
C SER A 354 -12.07 10.40 -0.06
N VAL A 355 -11.27 10.33 -1.13
CA VAL A 355 -11.08 11.46 -2.06
C VAL A 355 -12.21 11.55 -3.10
N ASP A 356 -12.73 10.43 -3.59
CA ASP A 356 -13.78 10.41 -4.61
C ASP A 356 -14.64 9.13 -4.53
N ARG A 357 -15.77 9.11 -5.24
CA ARG A 357 -16.76 8.01 -5.28
C ARG A 357 -17.44 7.93 -6.63
N VAL A 358 -17.33 6.79 -7.31
CA VAL A 358 -17.94 6.56 -8.62
C VAL A 358 -18.68 5.22 -8.68
N ARG A 359 -19.62 5.04 -9.62
CA ARG A 359 -20.53 3.87 -9.63
C ARG A 359 -19.91 2.55 -10.08
N THR A 360 -18.80 2.54 -10.81
CA THR A 360 -18.24 1.33 -11.45
C THR A 360 -16.74 1.21 -11.24
N ARG A 361 -16.22 -0.03 -11.22
CA ARG A 361 -14.78 -0.30 -11.05
C ARG A 361 -13.93 0.38 -12.14
N SER A 362 -14.36 0.31 -13.40
CA SER A 362 -13.70 1.00 -14.52
C SER A 362 -13.61 2.52 -14.30
N LYS A 363 -14.70 3.18 -13.87
CA LYS A 363 -14.64 4.62 -13.54
C LYS A 363 -13.74 4.91 -12.35
N ALA A 364 -13.64 3.99 -11.37
CA ALA A 364 -12.80 4.18 -10.19
C ALA A 364 -11.32 4.08 -10.54
N ARG A 365 -10.93 3.11 -11.38
CA ARG A 365 -9.59 2.99 -11.97
C ARG A 365 -9.25 4.24 -12.78
N GLN A 366 -10.12 4.64 -13.69
CA GLN A 366 -9.98 5.83 -14.53
C GLN A 366 -9.72 7.10 -13.69
N ARG A 367 -10.53 7.32 -12.64
CA ARG A 367 -10.38 8.49 -11.75
C ARG A 367 -9.15 8.40 -10.84
N ALA A 368 -8.76 7.20 -10.41
CA ALA A 368 -7.49 7.01 -9.68
C ALA A 368 -6.28 7.31 -10.57
N ILE A 369 -6.29 6.89 -11.83
CA ILE A 369 -5.24 7.23 -12.82
C ILE A 369 -5.16 8.75 -13.00
N GLU A 370 -6.29 9.44 -13.18
CA GLU A 370 -6.32 10.91 -13.28
C GLU A 370 -5.58 11.55 -12.09
N LEU A 371 -6.01 11.22 -10.86
CA LEU A 371 -5.42 11.71 -9.60
C LEU A 371 -3.90 11.42 -9.51
N LEU A 372 -3.47 10.21 -9.88
CA LEU A 372 -2.06 9.82 -9.90
C LEU A 372 -1.23 10.66 -10.88
N THR A 373 -1.83 11.11 -11.98
CA THR A 373 -1.18 11.88 -13.05
C THR A 373 -1.31 13.41 -12.94
N GLU A 374 -1.84 13.95 -11.83
CA GLU A 374 -2.02 15.41 -11.67
C GLU A 374 -0.70 16.21 -11.50
N ARG A 375 0.42 15.53 -11.22
CA ARG A 375 1.78 16.10 -11.09
C ARG A 375 2.82 15.21 -11.80
N PRO A 376 3.98 15.74 -12.22
CA PRO A 376 5.12 14.94 -12.68
C PRO A 376 5.58 13.92 -11.62
N VAL A 377 5.79 12.68 -12.03
CA VAL A 377 6.10 11.54 -11.15
C VAL A 377 7.57 11.17 -11.24
N GLU A 378 8.29 11.18 -10.11
CA GLU A 378 9.66 10.67 -10.01
C GLU A 378 9.65 9.13 -9.91
N ARG A 379 8.79 8.57 -9.05
CA ARG A 379 8.69 7.13 -8.79
C ARG A 379 7.25 6.68 -8.67
N LEU A 380 6.98 5.46 -9.11
CA LEU A 380 5.65 4.85 -9.12
C LEU A 380 5.75 3.40 -8.65
N VAL A 381 4.83 2.98 -7.78
CA VAL A 381 4.61 1.57 -7.45
C VAL A 381 3.12 1.26 -7.50
N ILE A 382 2.75 0.20 -8.22
CA ILE A 382 1.36 -0.21 -8.41
C ILE A 382 0.99 -1.28 -7.37
N LEU A 383 -0.20 -1.16 -6.81
CA LEU A 383 -0.69 -2.02 -5.74
C LEU A 383 -2.03 -2.65 -6.10
N HIS A 384 -2.23 -3.90 -5.70
CA HIS A 384 -3.52 -4.58 -5.80
C HIS A 384 -3.80 -5.52 -4.62
N THR A 385 -5.07 -5.78 -4.38
CA THR A 385 -5.56 -6.70 -3.34
C THR A 385 -6.37 -7.80 -4.02
N MET A 386 -5.72 -8.78 -4.68
CA MET A 386 -6.40 -9.85 -5.43
C MET A 386 -7.38 -9.36 -6.52
N SER A 387 -7.13 -8.19 -7.12
CA SER A 387 -8.02 -7.62 -8.13
C SER A 387 -7.63 -8.03 -9.55
N GLU A 388 -8.62 -8.46 -10.33
CA GLU A 388 -8.49 -8.71 -11.77
C GLU A 388 -8.24 -7.40 -12.53
N GLY A 389 -7.32 -7.40 -13.48
CA GLY A 389 -7.06 -6.27 -14.36
C GLY A 389 -6.12 -5.19 -13.80
N VAL A 390 -5.13 -5.61 -13.01
CA VAL A 390 -4.01 -4.77 -12.55
C VAL A 390 -3.04 -4.43 -13.68
N GLU A 391 -2.86 -5.33 -14.66
CA GLU A 391 -2.02 -5.09 -15.84
C GLU A 391 -2.63 -4.04 -16.77
N GLU A 392 -3.95 -4.06 -16.97
CA GLU A 392 -4.66 -3.03 -17.73
C GLU A 392 -4.56 -1.68 -17.03
N PHE A 393 -4.73 -1.63 -15.71
CA PHE A 393 -4.52 -0.41 -14.91
C PHE A 393 -3.06 0.10 -15.04
N ARG A 394 -2.08 -0.80 -14.94
CA ARG A 394 -0.66 -0.50 -15.14
C ARG A 394 -0.41 0.12 -16.52
N ASN A 395 -0.88 -0.53 -17.57
CA ASN A 395 -0.66 -0.09 -18.94
C ASN A 395 -1.36 1.25 -19.24
N GLU A 396 -2.59 1.47 -18.74
CA GLU A 396 -3.30 2.74 -18.85
C GLU A 396 -2.57 3.87 -18.09
N LEU A 397 -2.10 3.61 -16.86
CA LEU A 397 -1.37 4.57 -16.04
C LEU A 397 -0.03 4.95 -16.71
N LEU A 398 0.77 3.96 -17.10
CA LEU A 398 2.04 4.17 -17.82
C LEU A 398 1.84 4.87 -19.16
N GLY A 399 0.70 4.66 -19.83
CA GLY A 399 0.34 5.36 -21.06
C GLY A 399 0.06 6.86 -20.88
N ARG A 400 -0.25 7.31 -19.65
CA ARG A 400 -0.53 8.72 -19.33
C ARG A 400 0.60 9.47 -18.62
N LEU A 401 1.57 8.75 -18.07
CA LEU A 401 2.71 9.40 -17.44
C LEU A 401 3.58 10.09 -18.48
N GLU A 402 3.62 11.41 -18.39
CA GLU A 402 4.59 12.26 -19.08
C GLU A 402 5.91 12.31 -18.29
N GLY A 403 7.00 12.75 -18.93
CA GLY A 403 8.30 12.92 -18.27
C GLY A 403 9.21 11.68 -18.25
N SER A 404 10.18 11.70 -17.32
CA SER A 404 11.31 10.76 -17.27
C SER A 404 11.14 9.57 -16.31
N VAL A 405 9.91 9.30 -15.83
CA VAL A 405 9.66 8.15 -14.96
C VAL A 405 10.12 6.85 -15.64
N ASP A 406 10.86 6.01 -14.93
CA ASP A 406 11.33 4.75 -15.50
C ASP A 406 10.19 3.72 -15.55
N LYS A 407 9.50 3.70 -16.69
CA LYS A 407 8.37 2.80 -16.95
C LYS A 407 8.76 1.31 -16.96
N ALA A 408 10.06 0.98 -17.03
CA ALA A 408 10.53 -0.40 -16.89
C ALA A 408 10.50 -0.88 -15.43
N HIS A 409 10.69 0.02 -14.46
CA HIS A 409 10.68 -0.25 -13.01
C HIS A 409 9.36 0.13 -12.32
N ALA A 410 8.27 0.25 -13.09
CA ALA A 410 6.92 0.39 -12.54
C ALA A 410 6.39 -0.98 -12.10
N ASP A 411 6.85 -1.41 -10.94
CA ASP A 411 6.54 -2.71 -10.36
C ASP A 411 5.11 -2.80 -9.83
N VAL A 412 4.58 -4.03 -9.79
CA VAL A 412 3.24 -4.37 -9.27
C VAL A 412 3.42 -5.27 -8.06
N TYR A 413 2.92 -4.83 -6.91
CA TYR A 413 2.95 -5.64 -5.68
C TYR A 413 1.54 -5.97 -5.18
N PRO A 414 1.31 -7.23 -4.76
CA PRO A 414 0.15 -7.55 -3.94
C PRO A 414 0.33 -6.94 -2.55
N VAL A 415 -0.69 -6.22 -2.07
CA VAL A 415 -0.71 -5.66 -0.71
C VAL A 415 -0.57 -6.80 0.32
N GLY A 416 0.32 -6.62 1.29
CA GLY A 416 0.75 -7.65 2.23
C GLY A 416 -0.19 -7.88 3.43
N PRO A 417 0.14 -8.83 4.32
CA PRO A 417 -0.73 -9.24 5.42
C PRO A 417 -0.98 -8.14 6.46
N SER A 418 -0.08 -7.16 6.60
CA SER A 418 -0.18 -6.07 7.57
C SER A 418 -1.23 -5.02 7.17
N VAL A 419 -1.43 -4.80 5.85
CA VAL A 419 -2.32 -3.76 5.30
C VAL A 419 -3.59 -4.36 4.69
N GLY A 420 -3.49 -5.52 4.04
CA GLY A 420 -4.57 -6.23 3.37
C GLY A 420 -5.87 -6.41 4.18
N PRO A 421 -5.85 -6.73 5.49
CA PRO A 421 -7.04 -6.83 6.35
C PRO A 421 -7.92 -5.59 6.34
N HIS A 422 -7.30 -4.41 6.16
CA HIS A 422 -7.96 -3.12 6.20
C HIS A 422 -8.50 -2.71 4.82
N LEU A 423 -7.91 -3.17 3.72
CA LEU A 423 -8.38 -2.85 2.36
C LEU A 423 -9.44 -3.84 1.86
N GLY A 424 -9.27 -5.13 2.17
CA GLY A 424 -10.09 -6.20 1.60
C GLY A 424 -9.76 -6.49 0.12
N PRO A 425 -10.40 -7.50 -0.48
CA PRO A 425 -10.15 -7.89 -1.86
C PRO A 425 -10.77 -6.93 -2.89
N GLY A 426 -10.28 -6.99 -4.12
CA GLY A 426 -10.84 -6.30 -5.29
C GLY A 426 -10.30 -4.89 -5.57
N GLY A 427 -9.52 -4.30 -4.65
CA GLY A 427 -8.91 -2.98 -4.83
C GLY A 427 -7.66 -2.95 -5.73
N ILE A 428 -7.46 -1.80 -6.38
CA ILE A 428 -6.30 -1.45 -7.21
C ILE A 428 -5.97 0.03 -7.00
N GLY A 429 -4.69 0.35 -7.00
CA GLY A 429 -4.22 1.72 -7.04
C GLY A 429 -2.73 1.80 -7.27
N ALA A 430 -2.16 2.95 -6.94
CA ALA A 430 -0.72 3.10 -6.91
C ALA A 430 -0.30 4.11 -5.84
N VAL A 431 0.98 4.02 -5.50
CA VAL A 431 1.73 5.01 -4.75
C VAL A 431 2.64 5.74 -5.74
N VAL A 432 2.65 7.05 -5.67
CA VAL A 432 3.56 7.92 -6.42
C VAL A 432 4.37 8.77 -5.47
N LEU A 433 5.65 8.92 -5.81
CA LEU A 433 6.50 9.97 -5.29
C LEU A 433 6.68 10.97 -6.42
N TYR A 434 6.12 12.16 -6.27
CA TYR A 434 6.19 13.23 -7.25
C TYR A 434 7.57 13.90 -7.29
N GLU A 435 7.87 14.56 -8.40
CA GLU A 435 8.99 15.50 -8.49
C GLU A 435 8.80 16.65 -7.47
N ALA A 436 9.93 17.08 -6.89
CA ALA A 436 10.01 18.02 -5.75
C ALA A 436 10.25 19.48 -6.17
#